data_AF-A0A505DKH3-F1
#
_entry.id   AF-A0A505DKH3-F1
#
_cell.length_a   1.000
_cell.length_b   1.000
_cell.length_c   1.000
_cell.angle_alpha   90.00
_cell.angle_beta   90.00
_cell.angle_gamma   90.00
#
_symmetry.space_group_name_H-M   'P 1'
#
loop_
_entity.id
_entity.type
_entity.pdbx_description
1 polymer ?
#
loop_
_entity_poly.entity_id
_entity_poly.type
_entity_poly.pdbx_seq_one_letter_code
_entity_poly.pdbx_strand_id
1 'polypeptide(L)' 'MYRLAAALTAVSTLALAGCAQNFDQGPDGKVTDKIKDGKKFYLVVDPTTAGEEKKFRVSKYDYHDCNRGSKYPKCVDD' A
#
# COMPACT_ATOMS: atom_id res chain seq x y z
N MET A 1 38.14 33.05 -37.23
CA MET A 1 37.82 32.71 -35.83
C MET A 1 36.32 32.60 -35.74
N TYR A 2 35.74 31.47 -35.33
CA TYR A 2 34.57 31.39 -34.44
C TYR A 2 34.31 29.91 -34.16
N ARG A 3 34.62 29.53 -32.92
CA ARG A 3 34.57 28.16 -32.43
C ARG A 3 33.12 27.75 -32.15
N LEU A 4 32.84 26.50 -32.50
CA LEU A 4 31.71 25.66 -32.14
C LEU A 4 31.12 25.96 -30.75
N ALA A 5 29.81 26.17 -30.70
CA ALA A 5 29.04 26.04 -29.45
C ALA A 5 27.71 25.36 -29.77
N ALA A 6 27.76 24.04 -30.00
CA ALA A 6 26.58 23.20 -29.97
C ALA A 6 26.13 23.10 -28.52
N ALA A 7 25.17 23.93 -28.13
CA ALA A 7 24.55 23.88 -26.81
C ALA A 7 23.69 22.61 -26.73
N LEU A 8 24.23 21.57 -26.10
CA LEU A 8 23.50 20.36 -25.74
C LEU A 8 22.39 20.71 -24.74
N THR A 9 21.15 20.68 -25.20
CA THR A 9 19.97 20.76 -24.34
C THR A 9 19.83 19.45 -23.58
N ALA A 10 20.30 19.43 -22.34
CA ALA A 10 20.04 18.34 -21.42
C ALA A 10 18.55 18.34 -21.05
N VAL A 11 17.75 17.55 -21.78
CA VAL A 11 16.36 17.30 -21.43
C VAL A 11 16.36 16.39 -20.20
N SER A 12 16.27 16.99 -19.01
CA SER A 12 16.10 16.25 -17.76
C SER A 12 14.70 15.65 -17.73
N THR A 13 14.53 14.41 -18.18
CA THR A 13 13.33 13.63 -17.90
C THR A 13 13.33 13.31 -16.41
N LEU A 14 12.71 14.18 -15.60
CA LEU A 14 12.31 13.82 -14.25
C LEU A 14 11.27 12.70 -14.39
N ALA A 15 11.73 11.45 -14.27
CA ALA A 15 10.83 10.34 -14.00
C ALA A 15 10.22 10.61 -12.62
N LEU A 16 8.98 11.12 -12.61
CA LEU A 16 8.11 10.96 -11.45
C LEU A 16 7.87 9.45 -11.32
N ALA A 17 8.81 8.75 -10.69
CA ALA A 17 8.48 7.54 -9.96
C ALA A 17 7.50 8.00 -8.88
N GLY A 18 6.22 8.10 -9.25
CA GLY A 18 5.15 8.36 -8.31
C GLY A 18 5.33 7.35 -7.19
N CYS A 19 5.48 7.85 -5.98
CA CYS A 19 5.52 7.05 -4.76
C CYS A 19 4.15 6.36 -4.60
N ALA A 20 3.82 5.42 -5.48
CA ALA A 20 2.73 4.50 -5.28
C ALA A 20 3.07 3.79 -3.97
N GLN A 21 2.33 4.12 -2.92
CA GLN A 21 2.42 3.40 -1.67
C GLN A 21 1.93 1.99 -1.99
N ASN A 22 2.86 1.08 -2.27
CA ASN A 22 2.54 -0.33 -2.41
C ASN A 22 2.02 -0.79 -1.05
N PHE A 23 0.71 -1.02 -1.00
CA PHE A 23 0.04 -1.63 0.14
C PHE A 23 0.04 -3.14 -0.10
N ASP A 24 0.41 -3.89 0.94
CA ASP A 24 0.38 -5.34 0.84
C ASP A 24 -1.08 -5.78 0.74
N GLN A 25 -1.37 -6.68 -0.20
CA GLN A 25 -2.71 -7.24 -0.28
C GLN A 25 -3.04 -8.03 0.98
N GLY A 26 -2.08 -8.59 1.72
CA GLY A 26 -2.34 -9.41 2.90
C GLY A 26 -2.92 -10.80 2.57
N PRO A 27 -3.04 -11.70 3.57
CA PRO A 27 -3.58 -13.05 3.37
C PRO A 27 -5.11 -13.05 3.35
N ASP A 28 -5.72 -14.02 2.65
CA ASP A 28 -7.15 -14.30 2.78
C ASP A 28 -7.47 -14.73 4.22
N GLY A 29 -8.54 -14.20 4.81
CA GLY A 29 -8.80 -14.43 6.23
C GLY A 29 -9.91 -13.58 6.82
N LYS A 30 -9.88 -13.43 8.13
CA LYS A 30 -10.80 -12.57 8.89
C LYS A 30 -10.02 -11.44 9.55
N VAL A 31 -10.49 -10.20 9.42
CA VAL A 31 -9.87 -9.07 10.11
C VAL A 31 -10.13 -9.21 11.60
N THR A 32 -9.08 -9.38 12.39
CA THR A 32 -9.17 -9.51 13.84
C THR A 32 -8.86 -8.20 14.55
N ASP A 33 -8.06 -7.31 13.96
CA ASP A 33 -7.78 -6.00 14.54
C ASP A 33 -7.42 -4.92 13.52
N LYS A 34 -7.50 -3.66 13.95
CA LYS A 34 -7.29 -2.46 13.14
C LYS A 34 -6.41 -1.48 13.89
N ILE A 35 -5.18 -1.26 13.41
CA ILE A 35 -4.21 -0.40 14.10
C ILE A 35 -3.92 0.85 13.26
N LYS A 36 -4.04 2.03 13.89
CA LYS A 36 -3.60 3.30 13.32
C LYS A 36 -2.34 3.78 14.05
N ASP A 37 -1.26 3.96 13.29
CA ASP A 37 0.01 4.48 13.80
C ASP A 37 0.38 5.76 13.03
N GLY A 38 0.08 6.91 13.65
CA GLY A 38 0.19 8.22 13.03
C GLY A 38 -0.65 8.33 11.75
N LYS A 39 0.01 8.43 10.60
CA LYS A 39 -0.60 8.50 9.26
C LYS A 39 -0.68 7.14 8.55
N LYS A 40 -0.21 6.07 9.19
CA LYS A 40 -0.19 4.71 8.63
C LYS A 40 -1.36 3.90 9.19
N PHE A 41 -1.89 3.04 8.34
CA PHE A 41 -3.03 2.19 8.63
C PHE A 41 -2.65 0.73 8.46
N TYR A 42 -3.08 -0.12 9.39
CA TYR A 42 -2.75 -1.53 9.41
C TYR A 42 -4.00 -2.35 9.73
N LEU A 43 -4.11 -3.51 9.07
CA LEU A 43 -5.03 -4.57 9.45
C LEU A 43 -4.23 -5.71 10.07
N VAL A 44 -4.85 -6.40 11.02
CA VAL A 44 -4.43 -7.72 11.50
C VAL A 44 -5.45 -8.71 10.99
N VAL A 45 -4.99 -9.73 10.27
CA VAL A 45 -5.83 -10.76 9.68
C VAL A 45 -5.43 -12.11 10.20
N ASP A 46 -6.41 -12.86 10.73
CA ASP A 46 -6.29 -14.29 11.00
C ASP A 46 -6.52 -15.06 9.70
N PRO A 47 -5.48 -15.71 9.15
CA PRO A 47 -5.55 -16.34 7.84
C PRO A 47 -6.47 -17.56 7.85
N THR A 48 -7.25 -17.74 6.78
CA THR A 48 -8.13 -18.93 6.65
C THR A 48 -7.32 -20.22 6.51
N THR A 49 -6.15 -20.15 5.88
CA THR A 49 -5.19 -21.25 5.85
C THR A 49 -4.29 -21.16 7.08
N ALA A 50 -3.96 -22.31 7.68
CA ALA A 50 -3.13 -22.39 8.89
C ALA A 50 -1.93 -21.42 8.88
N GLY A 51 -1.78 -20.69 9.98
CA GLY A 51 -0.75 -19.66 10.14
C GLY A 51 -1.03 -18.80 11.37
N GLU A 52 -0.13 -17.89 11.66
CA GLU A 52 -0.33 -16.88 12.70
C GLU A 52 -1.01 -15.64 12.12
N GLU A 53 -1.65 -14.83 12.98
CA GLU A 53 -2.22 -13.55 12.60
C GLU A 53 -1.17 -12.66 11.93
N LYS A 54 -1.53 -12.03 10.81
CA LYS A 54 -0.63 -11.19 10.04
C LYS A 54 -1.03 -9.73 10.10
N LYS A 55 -0.13 -8.89 10.59
CA LYS A 55 -0.22 -7.44 10.52
C LYS A 55 0.46 -6.92 9.25
N PHE A 56 -0.25 -6.14 8.44
CA PHE A 56 0.30 -5.54 7.22
C PHE A 56 -0.31 -4.16 6.97
N ARG A 57 0.39 -3.36 6.16
CA ARG A 57 0.02 -1.97 5.91
C ARG A 57 -1.01 -1.91 4.78
N VAL A 58 -2.07 -1.16 5.00
CA VAL A 58 -3.15 -0.97 4.03
C VAL A 58 -3.37 0.51 3.73
N SER A 59 -4.18 0.77 2.69
CA SER A 59 -4.63 2.12 2.39
C SER A 59 -5.59 2.63 3.48
N LYS A 60 -5.81 3.95 3.49
CA LYS A 60 -6.84 4.54 4.36
C LYS A 60 -8.23 3.98 4.04
N TYR A 61 -8.52 3.68 2.77
CA TYR A 61 -9.81 3.18 2.33
C TYR A 61 -10.07 1.78 2.87
N ASP A 62 -9.14 0.84 2.63
CA ASP A 62 -9.25 -0.52 3.17
C ASP A 62 -9.33 -0.51 4.70
N TYR A 63 -8.56 0.37 5.36
CA TYR A 63 -8.68 0.51 6.80
C TYR A 63 -10.06 0.96 7.27
N HIS A 64 -10.80 1.77 6.51
CA HIS A 64 -12.14 2.19 6.89
C HIS A 64 -13.21 1.18 6.45
N ASP A 65 -13.05 0.54 5.30
CA ASP A 65 -14.01 -0.39 4.72
C ASP A 65 -13.94 -1.77 5.37
N CYS A 66 -12.74 -2.23 5.77
CA CYS A 66 -12.54 -3.53 6.39
C CYS A 66 -12.72 -3.44 7.90
N ASN A 67 -13.88 -3.87 8.41
CA ASN A 67 -14.18 -3.87 9.84
C ASN A 67 -13.64 -5.12 10.54
N ARG A 68 -13.51 -5.03 11.87
CA ARG A 68 -13.18 -6.21 12.67
C ARG A 68 -14.31 -7.22 12.51
N GLY A 69 -13.97 -8.43 12.10
CA GLY A 69 -14.92 -9.48 11.80
C GLY A 69 -15.16 -9.69 10.31
N SER A 70 -14.84 -8.72 9.45
CA SER A 70 -15.07 -8.84 8.00
C SER A 70 -14.12 -9.87 7.38
N LYS A 71 -14.61 -10.55 6.34
CA LYS A 71 -13.81 -11.38 5.44
C LYS A 71 -12.89 -10.51 4.61
N TYR A 72 -11.62 -10.87 4.56
CA TYR A 72 -10.57 -10.15 3.85
C TYR A 72 -10.06 -11.01 2.68
N PRO A 73 -9.65 -10.44 1.52
CA PRO A 73 -9.44 -9.03 1.16
C PRO A 73 -10.67 -8.28 0.64
N LYS A 74 -11.81 -8.95 0.45
CA LYS A 74 -13.01 -8.29 -0.10
C LYS A 74 -13.75 -7.40 0.89
N CYS A 75 -13.40 -7.46 2.17
CA CYS A 75 -13.94 -6.65 3.25
C CYS A 75 -15.46 -6.70 3.33
N VAL A 76 -15.98 -7.93 3.26
CA VAL A 76 -17.41 -8.22 3.37
C VAL A 76 -17.67 -8.62 4.81
N ASP A 77 -18.64 -7.98 5.45
CA ASP A 77 -19.08 -8.37 6.78
C ASP A 77 -19.66 -9.80 6.76
N ASP A 78 -19.40 -10.57 7.82
CA ASP A 78 -19.92 -11.95 7.98
C ASP A 78 -21.31 -11.95 8.61
#